data_AF-A0A928CS58-F1
#
_entry.id   AF-A0A928CS58-F1
#
_cell.length_a   1.000
_cell.length_b   1.000
_cell.length_c   1.000
_cell.angle_alpha   90.00
_cell.angle_beta   90.00
_cell.angle_gamma   90.00
#
_symmetry.space_group_name_H-M   'P 1'
#
loop_
_entity.id
_entity.type
_entity.pdbx_description
1 polymer ?
#
loop_
_entity_poly.entity_id
_entity_poly.type
_entity_poly.pdbx_seq_one_letter_code
_entity_poly.pdbx_strand_id
1 'polypeptide(L)'
;MKKFEEAEQKLREMLASGKFARGNRFPSEYQLADELGINRATVSKAVAALIADGLLQRADRSRRGTIVSMEEKHAWKHLLFLVTNLYIYETEVYRGFQAAAFAAGYLPTLLNPHIDDLESAVASIPQGKFAGICTNIAWRSFQVPCVYFGRNDFAQGTRTEWDVSPDTYQGGRLIASHLAEIGKTDYIYIL
;
A
#
# COMPACT_ATOMS: atom_id res chain seq x y z
N MET A 1 -3.25 -27.33 -23.68
CA MET A 1 -3.09 -26.02 -23.00
C MET A 1 -2.95 -26.17 -21.49
N LYS A 2 -3.84 -26.90 -20.81
CA LYS A 2 -3.88 -27.06 -19.34
C LYS A 2 -2.52 -27.27 -18.62
N LYS A 3 -1.65 -28.16 -19.11
CA LYS A 3 -0.35 -28.46 -18.46
C LYS A 3 0.65 -27.29 -18.46
N PHE A 4 0.56 -26.36 -19.41
CA PHE A 4 1.40 -25.17 -19.43
C PHE A 4 0.94 -24.17 -18.37
N GLU A 5 -0.36 -23.89 -18.33
CA GLU A 5 -0.98 -23.00 -17.34
C GLU A 5 -0.77 -23.53 -15.92
N GLU A 6 -0.93 -24.84 -15.70
CA GLU A 6 -0.65 -25.50 -14.42
C GLU A 6 0.82 -25.38 -14.01
N ALA A 7 1.75 -25.52 -14.95
CA ALA A 7 3.18 -25.34 -14.68
C ALA A 7 3.50 -23.88 -14.33
N GLU A 8 2.99 -22.94 -15.11
CA GLU A 8 3.19 -21.51 -14.90
C GLU A 8 2.65 -21.06 -13.52
N GLN A 9 1.44 -21.47 -13.19
CA GLN A 9 0.80 -21.16 -11.91
C GLN A 9 1.62 -21.69 -10.73
N LYS A 10 2.07 -22.95 -10.79
CA LYS A 10 2.91 -23.53 -9.73
C LYS A 10 4.26 -22.81 -9.59
N LEU A 11 4.90 -22.42 -10.70
CA LEU A 11 6.15 -21.67 -10.63
C LEU A 11 5.95 -20.28 -10.00
N ARG A 12 4.81 -19.62 -10.27
CA ARG A 12 4.43 -18.36 -9.62
C ARG A 12 4.19 -18.55 -8.12
N GLU A 13 3.51 -19.62 -7.72
CA GLU A 13 3.31 -19.96 -6.30
C GLU A 13 4.64 -20.23 -5.58
N MET A 14 5.56 -20.96 -6.20
CA MET A 14 6.90 -21.20 -5.68
C MET A 14 7.67 -19.88 -5.45
N LEU A 15 7.53 -18.92 -6.37
CA LEU A 15 8.12 -17.60 -6.24
C LEU A 15 7.42 -16.75 -5.17
N ALA A 16 6.09 -16.80 -5.08
CA ALA A 16 5.29 -16.09 -4.08
C ALA A 16 5.46 -16.64 -2.66
N SER A 17 5.90 -17.90 -2.52
CA SER A 17 6.17 -18.53 -1.22
C SER A 17 7.31 -17.86 -0.42
N GLY A 18 8.10 -16.99 -1.06
CA GLY A 18 9.26 -16.33 -0.44
C GLY A 18 10.48 -17.23 -0.27
N LYS A 19 10.43 -18.49 -0.72
CA LYS A 19 11.54 -19.46 -0.61
C LYS A 19 12.80 -19.03 -1.38
N PHE A 20 12.67 -18.22 -2.42
CA PHE A 20 13.78 -17.79 -3.27
C PHE A 20 13.94 -16.27 -3.20
N ALA A 21 15.01 -15.80 -2.56
CA ALA A 21 15.35 -14.38 -2.52
C ALA A 21 15.83 -13.86 -3.89
N ARG A 22 15.74 -12.55 -4.12
CA ARG A 22 16.28 -11.88 -5.31
C ARG A 22 17.76 -12.18 -5.47
N GLY A 23 18.19 -12.44 -6.71
CA GLY A 23 19.57 -12.80 -7.04
C GLY A 23 19.93 -14.26 -6.73
N ASN A 24 19.09 -15.00 -6.00
CA ASN A 24 19.31 -16.42 -5.79
C ASN A 24 19.01 -17.22 -7.05
N ARG A 25 19.65 -18.38 -7.13
CA ARG A 25 19.43 -19.33 -8.20
C ARG A 25 18.04 -19.95 -8.06
N PHE A 26 17.27 -19.90 -9.14
CA PHE A 26 16.03 -20.64 -9.26
C PHE A 26 16.34 -22.10 -9.65
N PRO A 27 15.50 -23.08 -9.26
CA PRO A 27 15.71 -24.46 -9.68
C PRO A 27 15.81 -24.57 -11.21
N SER A 28 16.65 -25.49 -11.67
CA SER A 28 16.84 -25.71 -13.10
C SER A 28 15.56 -26.27 -13.74
N GLU A 29 15.37 -26.02 -15.05
CA GLU A 29 14.24 -26.58 -15.81
C GLU A 29 14.15 -28.11 -15.70
N TYR A 30 15.28 -28.79 -15.44
CA TYR A 30 15.33 -30.25 -15.21
C TYR A 30 14.74 -30.63 -13.84
N GLN A 31 15.16 -29.93 -12.79
CA GLN A 31 14.63 -30.14 -11.44
C GLN A 31 13.14 -29.82 -11.36
N LEU A 32 12.71 -28.74 -12.02
CA LEU A 32 11.31 -28.36 -12.07
C LEU A 32 10.45 -29.36 -12.86
N ALA A 33 10.99 -29.94 -13.94
CA ALA A 33 10.28 -30.99 -14.68
C ALA A 33 10.06 -32.25 -13.84
N ASP A 34 11.07 -32.65 -13.07
CA ASP A 34 11.02 -33.79 -12.15
C ASP A 34 10.05 -33.53 -10.99
N GLU A 35 10.19 -32.39 -10.31
CA GLU A 35 9.34 -31.99 -9.17
C GLU A 35 7.87 -31.84 -9.55
N LEU A 36 7.59 -31.31 -10.74
CA LEU A 36 6.22 -31.10 -11.21
C LEU A 36 5.64 -32.31 -11.95
N GLY A 37 6.46 -33.29 -12.34
CA GLY A 37 6.05 -34.41 -13.20
C GLY A 37 5.61 -33.97 -14.60
N ILE A 38 6.18 -32.88 -15.12
CA ILE A 38 5.79 -32.24 -16.38
C ILE A 38 6.93 -32.31 -17.40
N ASN A 39 6.59 -32.40 -18.68
CA ASN A 39 7.57 -32.36 -19.77
C ASN A 39 8.40 -31.06 -19.70
N ARG A 40 9.73 -31.21 -19.80
CA ARG A 40 10.70 -30.12 -19.85
C ARG A 40 10.35 -29.02 -20.86
N ALA A 41 9.81 -29.37 -22.03
CA ALA A 41 9.42 -28.37 -23.03
C ALA A 41 8.33 -27.41 -22.49
N THR A 42 7.39 -27.95 -21.72
CA THR A 42 6.32 -27.18 -21.07
C THR A 42 6.87 -26.33 -19.93
N VAL A 43 7.78 -26.88 -19.11
CA VAL A 43 8.46 -26.14 -18.04
C VAL A 43 9.32 -25.02 -18.60
N SER A 44 10.07 -25.27 -19.68
CA SER A 44 10.90 -24.27 -20.35
C SER A 44 10.06 -23.14 -20.91
N LYS A 45 8.89 -23.45 -21.49
CA LYS A 45 7.92 -22.44 -21.93
C LYS A 45 7.39 -21.62 -20.74
N ALA A 46 7.06 -22.26 -19.62
CA ALA A 46 6.61 -21.56 -18.42
C ALA A 46 7.72 -20.64 -17.87
N VAL A 47 8.94 -21.15 -17.71
CA VAL A 47 10.11 -20.35 -17.28
C VAL A 47 10.35 -19.17 -18.23
N ALA A 48 10.20 -19.35 -19.55
CA ALA A 48 10.32 -18.26 -20.51
C ALA A 48 9.24 -17.19 -20.33
N ALA A 49 7.99 -17.57 -20.03
CA ALA A 49 6.93 -16.62 -19.70
C ALA A 49 7.25 -15.83 -18.42
N LEU A 50 7.74 -16.49 -17.38
CA LEU A 50 8.18 -15.80 -16.15
C LEU A 50 9.39 -14.88 -16.36
N ILE A 51 10.26 -15.19 -17.33
CA ILE A 51 11.34 -14.29 -17.74
C ILE A 51 10.78 -13.07 -18.49
N ALA A 52 9.84 -13.27 -19.41
CA ALA A 52 9.17 -12.19 -20.12
C ALA A 52 8.45 -11.22 -19.16
N ASP A 53 7.89 -11.77 -18.08
CA ASP A 53 7.23 -10.98 -17.03
C ASP A 53 8.21 -10.23 -16.11
N GLY A 54 9.50 -10.56 -16.15
CA GLY A 54 10.54 -9.96 -15.31
C GLY A 54 10.68 -10.59 -13.92
N LEU A 55 10.00 -11.71 -13.65
CA LEU A 55 10.10 -12.44 -12.38
C LEU A 55 11.40 -13.23 -12.27
N LEU A 56 11.86 -13.75 -13.41
CA LEU A 56 13.10 -14.50 -13.55
C LEU A 56 13.99 -13.83 -14.59
N GLN A 57 15.30 -14.07 -14.54
CA GLN A 57 16.22 -13.68 -15.60
C GLN A 57 17.24 -14.78 -15.85
N ARG A 58 17.77 -14.84 -17.07
CA ARG A 58 18.89 -15.73 -17.37
C ARG A 58 20.13 -15.17 -16.69
N ALA A 59 20.87 -16.04 -16.01
CA ALA A 59 22.10 -15.66 -15.36
C ALA A 59 23.17 -15.25 -16.39
N ASP A 60 24.10 -14.39 -15.99
CA ASP A 60 25.18 -13.87 -16.84
C ASP A 60 26.07 -14.99 -17.42
N ARG A 61 26.96 -14.66 -18.37
CA ARG A 61 27.82 -15.63 -19.05
C ARG A 61 28.75 -16.43 -18.12
N SER A 62 28.97 -15.98 -16.89
CA SER A 62 29.79 -16.69 -15.89
C SER A 62 28.98 -17.71 -15.07
N ARG A 63 27.65 -17.55 -15.00
CA ARG A 63 26.74 -18.39 -14.22
C ARG A 63 25.72 -19.08 -15.13
N ARG A 64 25.75 -20.41 -15.22
CA ARG A 64 24.71 -21.17 -15.93
C ARG A 64 23.43 -21.27 -15.09
N GLY A 65 22.29 -20.83 -15.62
CA GLY A 65 20.96 -21.09 -15.05
C GLY A 65 20.00 -19.91 -15.13
N THR A 66 18.95 -19.99 -14.32
CA THR A 66 17.95 -18.94 -14.14
C THR A 66 18.08 -18.41 -12.71
N ILE A 67 18.07 -17.09 -12.56
CA ILE A 67 18.10 -16.42 -11.25
C ILE A 67 16.79 -15.68 -11.05
N VAL A 68 16.37 -15.57 -9.79
CA VAL A 68 15.21 -14.79 -9.43
C VAL A 68 15.53 -13.32 -9.69
N SER A 69 14.87 -12.78 -10.70
CA SER A 69 15.06 -11.38 -11.09
C SER A 69 14.32 -10.49 -10.13
N MET A 70 13.07 -10.87 -9.77
CA MET A 70 12.07 -10.06 -9.06
C MET A 70 12.54 -8.61 -8.96
N GLU A 71 12.63 -7.97 -10.13
CA GLU A 71 12.37 -6.55 -10.13
C GLU A 71 10.89 -6.50 -9.78
N GLU A 72 10.59 -6.26 -8.50
CA GLU A 72 9.36 -5.57 -8.21
C GLU A 72 9.36 -4.38 -9.15
N LYS A 73 8.53 -4.42 -10.20
CA LYS A 73 8.32 -3.26 -11.08
C LYS A 73 7.83 -2.03 -10.29
N HIS A 74 7.66 -2.17 -8.98
CA HIS A 74 7.43 -1.13 -7.99
C HIS A 74 8.40 -1.28 -6.80
N ALA A 75 9.70 -1.04 -7.00
CA ALA A 75 10.66 -0.87 -5.89
C ALA A 75 10.38 0.37 -5.02
N TRP A 76 9.29 1.09 -5.28
CA TRP A 76 8.81 2.16 -4.43
C TRP A 76 8.17 1.54 -3.20
N LYS A 77 8.72 1.86 -2.02
CA LYS A 77 8.02 1.60 -0.76
C LYS A 77 6.66 2.29 -0.81
N HIS A 78 5.63 1.62 -0.33
CA HIS A 78 4.29 2.19 -0.35
C HIS A 78 4.04 3.05 0.89
N LEU A 79 3.31 4.15 0.73
CA LEU A 79 2.64 4.84 1.83
C LEU A 79 1.14 4.63 1.69
N LEU A 80 0.49 4.23 2.77
CA LEU A 80 -0.95 3.99 2.78
C LEU A 80 -1.69 5.26 3.17
N PHE A 81 -2.71 5.63 2.40
CA PHE A 81 -3.73 6.58 2.77
C PHE A 81 -4.98 5.80 3.15
N LEU A 82 -5.32 5.78 4.44
CA LEU A 82 -6.43 5.01 4.99
C LEU A 82 -7.53 5.95 5.47
N VAL A 83 -8.71 5.84 4.87
CA VAL A 83 -9.92 6.62 5.23
C VAL A 83 -11.14 5.71 5.12
N THR A 84 -12.29 6.12 5.63
CA THR A 84 -13.58 5.42 5.39
C THR A 84 -14.53 6.22 4.51
N ASN A 85 -14.15 7.45 4.16
CA ASN A 85 -14.93 8.35 3.33
C ASN A 85 -13.99 9.16 2.42
N LEU A 86 -14.49 9.55 1.24
CA LEU A 86 -13.80 10.43 0.31
C LEU A 86 -14.71 11.59 -0.06
N TYR A 87 -14.84 12.55 0.85
CA TYR A 87 -15.44 13.83 0.50
C TYR A 87 -14.40 14.72 -0.17
N ILE A 88 -14.81 15.95 -0.50
CA ILE A 88 -13.93 16.96 -1.11
C ILE A 88 -12.69 17.18 -0.23
N TYR A 89 -12.86 17.23 1.09
CA TYR A 89 -11.76 17.42 2.03
C TYR A 89 -10.70 16.30 1.93
N GLU A 90 -11.09 15.03 2.07
CA GLU A 90 -10.14 13.92 2.00
C GLU A 90 -9.49 13.80 0.62
N THR A 91 -10.20 14.19 -0.45
CA THR A 91 -9.66 14.20 -1.81
C THR A 91 -8.51 15.21 -1.94
N GLU A 92 -8.68 16.42 -1.40
CA GLU A 92 -7.63 17.44 -1.44
C GLU A 92 -6.45 17.08 -0.53
N VAL A 93 -6.72 16.51 0.64
CA VAL A 93 -5.66 15.95 1.49
C VAL A 93 -4.91 14.83 0.77
N TYR A 94 -5.62 13.94 0.06
CA TYR A 94 -5.01 12.86 -0.71
C TYR A 94 -4.14 13.42 -1.85
N ARG A 95 -4.54 14.48 -2.56
CA ARG A 95 -3.69 15.14 -3.57
C ARG A 95 -2.37 15.62 -2.98
N GLY A 96 -2.42 16.31 -1.83
CA GLY A 96 -1.22 16.76 -1.12
C GLY A 96 -0.34 15.60 -0.66
N PHE A 97 -0.96 14.56 -0.09
CA PHE A 97 -0.29 13.33 0.29
C PHE A 97 0.40 12.65 -0.90
N GLN A 98 -0.27 12.52 -2.06
CA GLN A 98 0.31 11.95 -3.26
C GLN A 98 1.52 12.74 -3.74
N ALA A 99 1.42 14.06 -3.80
CA ALA A 99 2.52 14.93 -4.19
C ALA A 99 3.74 14.76 -3.26
N ALA A 100 3.51 14.73 -1.94
CA ALA A 100 4.57 14.51 -0.95
C ALA A 100 5.18 13.10 -1.05
N ALA A 101 4.35 12.07 -1.23
CA ALA A 101 4.81 10.69 -1.40
C ALA A 101 5.72 10.55 -2.63
N PHE A 102 5.31 11.10 -3.77
CA PHE A 102 6.12 11.06 -4.99
C PHE A 102 7.43 11.83 -4.86
N ALA A 103 7.40 13.03 -4.25
CA ALA A 103 8.60 13.80 -4.00
C ALA A 103 9.61 13.06 -3.10
N ALA A 104 9.10 12.22 -2.19
CA ALA A 104 9.90 11.40 -1.28
C ALA A 104 10.24 10.01 -1.85
N GLY A 105 9.85 9.67 -3.08
CA GLY A 105 10.15 8.38 -3.72
C GLY A 105 9.30 7.19 -3.24
N TYR A 106 8.09 7.47 -2.72
CA TYR A 106 7.12 6.47 -2.28
C TYR A 106 5.94 6.34 -3.25
N LEU A 107 5.32 5.15 -3.30
CA LEU A 107 4.05 4.94 -4.02
C LEU A 107 2.86 5.20 -3.08
N PRO A 108 2.00 6.20 -3.33
CA PRO A 108 0.79 6.38 -2.56
C PRO A 108 -0.22 5.28 -2.90
N THR A 109 -0.81 4.67 -1.88
CA THR A 109 -1.85 3.64 -2.00
C THR A 109 -3.07 4.07 -1.20
N LEU A 110 -4.23 4.14 -1.85
CA LEU A 110 -5.49 4.47 -1.19
C LEU A 110 -6.20 3.19 -0.74
N LEU A 111 -6.60 3.14 0.52
CA LEU A 111 -7.51 2.13 1.07
C LEU A 111 -8.69 2.84 1.70
N ASN A 112 -9.88 2.64 1.12
CA ASN A 112 -11.12 3.26 1.57
C ASN A 112 -12.21 2.19 1.82
N PRO A 113 -12.09 1.38 2.89
CA PRO A 113 -13.11 0.41 3.24
C PRO A 113 -14.37 1.10 3.76
N HIS A 114 -15.51 0.41 3.63
CA HIS A 114 -16.70 0.80 4.39
C HIS A 114 -16.40 0.73 5.89
N ILE A 115 -17.05 1.55 6.71
CA ILE A 115 -16.77 1.61 8.15
C ILE A 115 -17.00 0.27 8.85
N ASP A 116 -18.00 -0.50 8.41
CA ASP A 116 -18.30 -1.83 8.94
C ASP A 116 -17.19 -2.87 8.64
N ASP A 117 -16.43 -2.65 7.57
CA ASP A 117 -15.33 -3.53 7.15
C ASP A 117 -13.97 -3.01 7.62
N LEU A 118 -13.91 -1.92 8.39
CA LEU A 118 -12.65 -1.29 8.77
C LEU A 118 -11.72 -2.26 9.52
N GLU A 119 -12.26 -3.03 10.46
CA GLU A 119 -11.45 -3.96 11.26
C GLU A 119 -10.87 -5.10 10.42
N SER A 120 -11.68 -5.68 9.53
CA SER A 120 -11.23 -6.74 8.62
C SER A 120 -10.23 -6.19 7.59
N ALA A 121 -10.48 -5.00 7.07
CA ALA A 121 -9.60 -4.31 6.13
C ALA A 121 -8.23 -4.02 6.79
N VAL A 122 -8.20 -3.45 7.99
CA VAL A 122 -6.94 -3.18 8.71
C VAL A 122 -6.22 -4.48 9.06
N ALA A 123 -6.93 -5.53 9.49
CA ALA A 123 -6.34 -6.84 9.76
C ALA A 123 -5.73 -7.50 8.50
N SER A 124 -6.25 -7.17 7.31
CA SER A 124 -5.75 -7.68 6.03
C SER A 124 -4.51 -6.95 5.49
N ILE A 125 -4.11 -5.82 6.11
CA ILE A 125 -2.95 -5.03 5.67
C ILE A 125 -1.68 -5.89 5.80
N PRO A 126 -0.95 -6.16 4.70
CA PRO A 126 0.25 -6.98 4.75
C PRO A 126 1.35 -6.31 5.58
N GLN A 127 1.89 -7.04 6.55
CA GLN A 127 3.01 -6.60 7.38
C GLN A 127 4.23 -6.25 6.50
N GLY A 128 4.92 -5.15 6.82
CA GLY A 128 6.12 -4.71 6.13
C GLY A 128 5.92 -4.12 4.71
N LYS A 129 4.69 -4.13 4.18
CA LYS A 129 4.40 -3.59 2.83
C LYS A 129 4.39 -2.06 2.78
N PHE A 130 3.94 -1.43 3.86
CA PHE A 130 3.81 0.03 3.95
C PHE A 130 4.90 0.61 4.87
N ALA A 131 5.54 1.68 4.42
CA ALA A 131 6.54 2.40 5.22
C ALA A 131 5.90 3.37 6.23
N GLY A 132 4.62 3.68 6.06
CA GLY A 132 3.85 4.55 6.93
C GLY A 132 2.40 4.68 6.45
N ILE A 133 1.55 5.22 7.33
CA ILE A 133 0.12 5.40 7.09
C ILE A 133 -0.25 6.87 7.33
N CYS A 134 -1.08 7.43 6.46
CA CYS A 134 -1.75 8.72 6.62
C CYS A 134 -3.25 8.47 6.78
N THR A 135 -3.88 8.92 7.87
CA THR A 135 -5.28 8.57 8.17
C THR A 135 -6.01 9.60 9.03
N ASN A 136 -7.32 9.75 8.85
CA ASN A 136 -8.18 10.50 9.77
C ASN A 136 -8.87 9.60 10.82
N ILE A 137 -8.61 8.29 10.77
CA ILE A 137 -9.27 7.30 11.61
C ILE A 137 -8.49 7.14 12.92
N ALA A 138 -9.17 7.27 14.05
CA ALA A 138 -8.61 6.88 15.34
C ALA A 138 -8.51 5.34 15.41
N TRP A 139 -7.29 4.82 15.58
CA TRP A 139 -7.03 3.38 15.64
C TRP A 139 -6.14 3.04 16.83
N ARG A 140 -6.35 1.86 17.44
CA ARG A 140 -5.67 1.45 18.69
C ARG A 140 -4.14 1.48 18.58
N SER A 141 -3.59 0.98 17.48
CA SER A 141 -2.19 1.15 17.09
C SER A 141 -1.93 0.56 15.70
N PHE A 142 -1.02 1.17 14.95
CA PHE A 142 -0.43 0.59 13.75
C PHE A 142 1.03 0.23 14.04
N GLN A 143 1.55 -0.80 13.39
CA GLN A 143 2.94 -1.27 13.55
C GLN A 143 3.96 -0.46 12.72
N VAL A 144 3.51 0.64 12.12
CA VAL A 144 4.29 1.52 11.25
C VAL A 144 4.03 2.97 11.63
N PRO A 145 4.92 3.93 11.30
CA PRO A 145 4.68 5.34 11.55
C PRO A 145 3.34 5.83 10.96
N CYS A 146 2.59 6.58 11.76
CA CYS A 146 1.28 7.10 11.38
C CYS A 146 1.24 8.62 11.49
N VAL A 147 0.80 9.26 10.41
CA VAL A 147 0.41 10.67 10.40
C VAL A 147 -1.10 10.73 10.40
N TYR A 148 -1.66 11.48 11.34
CA TYR A 148 -3.08 11.72 11.44
C TYR A 148 -3.45 13.05 10.79
N PHE A 149 -4.66 13.16 10.25
CA PHE A 149 -5.18 14.42 9.73
C PHE A 149 -6.68 14.57 10.00
N GLY A 150 -7.15 15.81 10.08
CA GLY A 150 -8.56 16.12 10.30
C GLY A 150 -9.16 15.54 11.58
N ARG A 151 -8.34 15.14 12.57
CA ARG A 151 -8.87 14.67 13.86
C ARG A 151 -9.24 15.87 14.71
N ASN A 152 -10.49 15.90 15.16
CA ASN A 152 -11.01 16.93 16.06
C ASN A 152 -10.79 16.58 17.54
N ASP A 153 -9.71 15.88 17.87
CA ASP A 153 -9.44 15.39 19.23
C ASP A 153 -8.80 16.46 20.15
N PHE A 154 -8.93 17.75 19.81
CA PHE A 154 -8.47 18.86 20.64
C PHE A 154 -9.04 18.81 22.07
N ALA A 155 -10.20 18.16 22.27
CA ALA A 155 -10.88 18.09 23.56
C ALA A 155 -10.23 17.13 24.58
N GLN A 156 -9.32 16.24 24.19
CA GLN A 156 -8.78 15.22 25.11
C GLN A 156 -7.28 15.34 25.44
N GLY A 157 -6.59 16.39 24.95
CA GLY A 157 -5.17 16.61 25.27
C GLY A 157 -4.21 15.54 24.73
N THR A 158 -4.71 14.55 24.01
CA THR A 158 -3.96 13.49 23.36
C THR A 158 -3.63 13.89 21.93
N ARG A 159 -2.76 14.90 21.78
CA ARG A 159 -2.06 15.04 20.49
C ARG A 159 -1.22 13.77 20.30
N THR A 160 -1.55 12.99 19.28
CA THR A 160 -0.55 12.10 18.72
C THR A 160 0.58 12.98 18.17
N GLU A 161 1.83 12.55 18.32
CA GLU A 161 3.00 13.37 17.96
C GLU A 161 3.01 13.81 16.48
N TRP A 162 2.20 13.17 15.63
CA TRP A 162 2.17 13.34 14.18
C TRP A 162 0.75 13.63 13.67
N ASP A 163 0.09 14.67 14.19
CA ASP A 163 -1.23 15.11 13.74
C ASP A 163 -1.14 16.43 12.95
N VAL A 164 -1.66 16.44 11.72
CA VAL A 164 -1.78 17.60 10.84
C VAL A 164 -3.26 17.94 10.66
N SER A 165 -3.78 18.75 11.58
CA SER A 165 -5.18 19.17 11.59
C SER A 165 -5.31 20.69 11.77
N PRO A 166 -6.28 21.33 11.10
CA PRO A 166 -6.57 22.74 11.35
C PRO A 166 -7.08 22.94 12.78
N ASP A 167 -6.87 24.14 13.33
CA ASP A 167 -7.49 24.54 14.59
C ASP A 167 -8.98 24.87 14.33
N THR A 168 -9.81 23.84 14.41
CA THR A 168 -11.26 23.96 14.15
C THR A 168 -11.96 24.80 15.20
N TYR A 169 -11.47 24.81 16.44
CA TYR A 169 -12.00 25.67 17.50
C TYR A 169 -11.76 27.14 17.18
N GLN A 170 -10.52 27.51 16.85
CA GLN A 170 -10.20 28.88 16.49
C GLN A 170 -10.90 29.29 15.18
N GLY A 171 -11.04 28.38 14.22
CA GLY A 171 -11.85 28.60 13.02
C GLY A 171 -13.30 28.96 13.36
N GLY A 172 -13.93 28.19 14.25
CA GLY A 172 -15.28 28.48 14.75
C GLY A 172 -15.37 29.83 15.48
N ARG A 173 -14.39 30.16 16.32
CA ARG A 173 -14.33 31.45 17.01
C ARG A 173 -14.20 32.63 16.06
N LEU A 174 -13.41 32.50 14.99
CA LEU A 174 -13.26 33.55 13.97
C LEU A 174 -14.59 33.80 13.25
N ILE A 175 -15.31 32.74 12.89
CA ILE A 175 -16.64 32.85 12.28
C ILE A 175 -17.62 33.54 13.24
N ALA A 176 -17.67 33.11 14.50
CA ALA A 176 -18.56 33.70 15.49
C ALA A 176 -18.24 35.18 15.77
N SER A 177 -16.95 35.52 15.86
CA SER A 177 -16.50 36.91 16.06
C SER A 177 -16.91 37.79 14.89
N HIS A 178 -16.73 37.30 13.65
CA HIS A 178 -17.12 38.04 12.46
C HIS A 178 -18.64 38.28 12.40
N LEU A 179 -19.46 37.28 12.75
CA LEU A 179 -20.92 37.43 12.82
C LEU A 179 -21.33 38.52 13.83
N ALA A 180 -20.68 38.55 15.00
CA ALA A 180 -20.92 39.59 16.00
C ALA A 180 -20.52 40.99 15.50
N GLU A 181 -19.39 41.11 14.80
CA GLU A 181 -18.93 42.39 14.20
C GLU A 181 -19.91 42.95 13.18
N ILE A 182 -20.55 42.09 12.36
CA ILE A 182 -21.58 42.51 11.40
C ILE A 182 -22.98 42.62 12.03
N GLY A 183 -23.08 42.58 13.37
CA GLY A 183 -24.32 42.77 14.12
C GLY A 183 -25.31 41.61 14.04
N LYS A 184 -24.87 40.40 13.66
CA LYS A 184 -25.71 39.20 13.63
C LYS A 184 -25.63 38.49 14.98
N THR A 185 -26.73 38.50 15.72
CA THR A 185 -26.84 37.88 17.06
C THR A 185 -27.74 36.64 17.09
N ASP A 186 -28.67 36.53 16.13
CA ASP A 186 -29.59 35.39 16.01
C ASP A 186 -29.12 34.44 14.90
N TYR A 187 -28.27 33.48 15.27
CA TYR A 187 -27.83 32.43 14.37
C TYR A 187 -27.84 31.07 15.06
N ILE A 188 -28.05 30.03 14.27
CA ILE A 188 -27.99 28.64 14.70
C ILE A 188 -26.78 27.96 14.09
N TYR A 189 -26.15 27.07 14.85
CA TYR A 189 -25.08 26.22 14.38
C TYR A 189 -25.65 24.86 13.99
N ILE A 190 -25.30 24.37 12.80
CA ILE A 190 -25.75 23.07 12.29
C ILE A 190 -24.51 22.16 12.21
N LEU A 191 -24.64 20.97 12.79
CA LEU A 191 -23.64 19.91 12.84
C LEU A 191 -23.88 18.87 11.76
#